data_AF-A0AAV0NGC4-F1
#
_entry.id   AF-A0AAV0NGC4-F1
#
_cell.length_a   1.000
_cell.length_b   1.000
_cell.length_c   1.000
_cell.angle_alpha   90.00
_cell.angle_beta   90.00
_cell.angle_gamma   90.00
#
_symmetry.space_group_name_H-M   'P 1'
#
loop_
_entity.id
_entity.type
_entity.pdbx_description
1 polymer ?
#
loop_
_entity_poly.entity_id
_entity_poly.type
_entity_poly.pdbx_seq_one_letter_code
_entity_poly.pdbx_strand_id
1 'polypeptide(L)'
;MDSQTQAEPKPEEVPSNETEEERKKKIDDWLPITGSRNAKWWYAAFHNVTAMVGAGVLSLPYAMSHLGWGPGTVILVLSWVITLYTLWQMVEMHEMIPGKRLDRYHELGQAAFGKKLGLYIVVPQQLICEVGVDIVYMVTGGKSLQKIYNLACGDCKNIKLTYFIMIFASPHFILAHCPNFNSISVVSLAAAVMSLSYSTIAWGAAADKGRQPGVSYASVASTPTGGVFNFLGALGEVAFAYAGHNVVLEIQATIPSSPERPSKVPMWRGVVVAYIVVALCYFPVALVGYYIFGNKVEDNIMLSLEKPVWLVIVANAFVVIHVIGSYQVLLIDNLFLTW
;
A
#
# COMPACT_ATOMS: atom_id res chain seq x y z
N MET A 1 9.41 57.58 9.70
CA MET A 1 8.48 56.81 10.54
C MET A 1 7.11 57.08 9.99
N ASP A 2 6.52 56.10 9.32
CA ASP A 2 5.07 55.85 9.27
C ASP A 2 4.86 54.55 8.49
N SER A 3 4.67 53.49 9.27
CA SER A 3 4.38 52.13 8.82
C SER A 3 2.92 52.06 8.42
N GLN A 4 2.63 51.87 7.12
CA GLN A 4 1.32 51.41 6.68
C GLN A 4 1.25 49.90 6.88
N THR A 5 0.71 49.49 8.03
CA THR A 5 0.32 48.10 8.29
C THR A 5 -0.92 47.80 7.44
N GLN A 6 -0.76 47.00 6.38
CA GLN A 6 -1.89 46.38 5.69
C GLN A 6 -2.61 45.45 6.68
N ALA A 7 -3.89 45.71 6.91
CA ALA A 7 -4.74 44.87 7.74
C ALA A 7 -4.94 43.51 7.07
N GLU A 8 -4.69 42.42 7.81
CA GLU A 8 -5.10 41.07 7.42
C GLU A 8 -6.60 41.03 7.12
N PRO A 9 -7.03 40.29 6.08
CA PRO A 9 -8.45 40.02 5.89
C PRO A 9 -8.94 39.19 7.07
N LYS A 10 -9.91 39.74 7.82
CA LYS A 10 -10.62 38.97 8.86
C LYS A 10 -11.25 37.74 8.21
N PRO A 11 -11.19 36.56 8.85
CA PRO A 11 -11.99 35.42 8.40
C PRO A 11 -13.46 35.83 8.38
N GLU A 12 -14.13 35.58 7.25
CA GLU A 12 -15.58 35.75 7.14
C GLU A 12 -16.27 34.99 8.27
N GLU A 13 -17.08 35.69 9.07
CA GLU A 13 -17.97 35.05 10.03
C GLU A 13 -18.98 34.18 9.27
N VAL A 14 -18.78 32.87 9.32
CA VAL A 14 -19.69 31.86 8.77
C VAL A 14 -21.04 31.95 9.52
N PRO A 15 -22.20 31.94 8.83
CA PRO A 15 -23.50 32.15 9.46
C PRO A 15 -23.78 31.08 10.55
N SER A 16 -24.22 31.54 11.71
CA SER A 16 -24.47 30.75 12.93
C SER A 16 -25.68 29.78 12.88
N ASN A 17 -26.24 29.53 11.69
CA ASN A 17 -27.44 28.72 11.49
C ASN A 17 -27.20 27.39 10.74
N GLU A 18 -25.96 27.03 10.42
CA GLU A 18 -25.68 25.71 9.85
C GLU A 18 -25.88 24.61 10.88
N THR A 19 -26.77 23.66 10.56
CA THR A 19 -26.95 22.45 11.36
C THR A 19 -25.67 21.60 11.33
N GLU A 20 -25.42 20.82 12.39
CA GLU A 20 -24.22 19.96 12.44
C GLU A 20 -24.20 18.91 11.31
N GLU A 21 -25.38 18.54 10.77
CA GLU A 21 -25.51 17.71 9.58
C GLU A 21 -25.11 18.44 8.29
N GLU A 22 -25.50 19.71 8.12
CA GLU A 22 -25.07 20.52 6.97
C GLU A 22 -23.56 20.78 7.00
N ARG A 23 -22.99 21.00 8.19
CA ARG A 23 -21.54 21.14 8.36
C ARG A 23 -20.81 19.84 8.02
N LYS A 24 -21.28 18.69 8.49
CA LYS A 24 -20.71 17.37 8.13
C LYS A 24 -20.83 17.09 6.65
N LYS A 25 -21.99 17.35 6.06
CA LYS A 25 -22.22 17.19 4.62
C LYS A 25 -21.30 18.09 3.78
N LYS A 26 -21.07 19.34 4.18
CA LYS A 26 -20.11 20.23 3.52
C LYS A 26 -18.66 19.75 3.65
N ILE A 27 -18.28 19.22 4.81
CA ILE A 27 -16.96 18.61 5.02
C ILE A 27 -16.82 17.37 4.12
N ASP A 28 -17.81 16.49 4.10
CA ASP A 28 -17.83 15.30 3.23
C ASP A 28 -17.81 15.70 1.75
N ASP A 29 -18.59 16.68 1.32
CA ASP A 29 -18.61 17.13 -0.08
C ASP A 29 -17.33 17.89 -0.49
N TRP A 30 -16.61 18.50 0.47
CA TRP A 30 -15.34 19.19 0.23
C TRP A 30 -14.16 18.22 0.04
N LEU A 31 -14.24 17.02 0.61
CA LEU A 31 -13.18 16.04 0.51
C LEU A 31 -13.15 15.40 -0.90
N PRO A 32 -11.98 15.32 -1.56
CA PRO A 32 -11.86 14.78 -2.91
C PRO A 32 -12.46 13.36 -3.11
N ILE A 33 -12.42 12.52 -2.07
CA ILE A 33 -12.94 11.14 -2.08
C ILE A 33 -14.47 11.10 -2.15
N THR A 34 -15.16 12.02 -1.48
CA THR A 34 -16.63 12.01 -1.31
C THR A 34 -17.34 13.06 -2.15
N GLY A 35 -16.62 14.06 -2.68
CA GLY A 35 -17.15 15.12 -3.54
C GLY A 35 -17.69 14.64 -4.91
N SER A 36 -17.36 13.42 -5.35
CA SER A 36 -18.03 12.79 -6.51
C SER A 36 -18.13 11.26 -6.40
N ARG A 37 -19.32 10.74 -6.10
CA ARG A 37 -19.57 9.28 -5.97
C ARG A 37 -19.92 8.62 -7.30
N ASN A 38 -18.97 8.62 -8.24
CA ASN A 38 -19.17 8.12 -9.61
C ASN A 38 -18.35 6.84 -9.92
N ALA A 39 -17.66 6.27 -8.93
CA ALA A 39 -16.78 5.13 -9.14
C ALA A 39 -17.57 3.86 -9.51
N LYS A 40 -17.01 3.05 -10.40
CA LYS A 40 -17.58 1.78 -10.85
C LYS A 40 -16.79 0.61 -10.26
N TRP A 41 -17.32 -0.61 -10.33
CA TRP A 41 -16.69 -1.78 -9.69
C TRP A 41 -15.23 -2.02 -10.10
N TRP A 42 -14.84 -1.67 -11.34
CA TRP A 42 -13.45 -1.83 -11.80
C TRP A 42 -12.52 -0.76 -11.23
N TYR A 43 -13.03 0.41 -10.83
CA TYR A 43 -12.27 1.39 -10.06
C TYR A 43 -11.86 0.82 -8.72
N ALA A 44 -12.82 0.22 -8.00
CA ALA A 44 -12.53 -0.51 -6.78
C ALA A 44 -11.48 -1.61 -6.99
N ALA A 45 -11.53 -2.35 -8.10
CA ALA A 45 -10.54 -3.38 -8.40
C ALA A 45 -9.11 -2.81 -8.48
N PHE A 46 -8.85 -1.82 -9.32
CA PHE A 46 -7.48 -1.31 -9.47
C PHE A 46 -7.01 -0.49 -8.25
N HIS A 47 -7.91 0.19 -7.54
CA HIS A 47 -7.57 0.87 -6.28
C HIS A 47 -7.15 -0.15 -5.21
N ASN A 48 -7.91 -1.24 -5.04
CA ASN A 48 -7.52 -2.32 -4.12
C ASN A 48 -6.21 -3.01 -4.55
N VAL A 49 -6.01 -3.26 -5.84
CA VAL A 49 -4.73 -3.80 -6.35
C VAL A 49 -3.57 -2.84 -6.05
N THR A 50 -3.75 -1.54 -6.24
CA THR A 50 -2.71 -0.54 -5.96
C THR A 50 -2.36 -0.49 -4.48
N ALA A 51 -3.39 -0.54 -3.62
CA ALA A 51 -3.22 -0.51 -2.18
C ALA A 51 -2.49 -1.76 -1.66
N MET A 52 -2.83 -2.93 -2.19
CA MET A 52 -2.26 -4.19 -1.73
C MET A 52 -0.92 -4.51 -2.41
N VAL A 53 -0.89 -4.58 -3.74
CA VAL A 53 0.27 -5.02 -4.53
C VAL A 53 1.29 -3.88 -4.61
N GLY A 54 2.04 -3.70 -3.52
CA GLY A 54 3.09 -2.72 -3.37
C GLY A 54 4.42 -3.32 -2.94
N ALA A 55 5.22 -2.55 -2.20
CA ALA A 55 6.57 -2.96 -1.77
C ALA A 55 6.61 -4.32 -1.05
N GLY A 56 5.54 -4.70 -0.33
CA GLY A 56 5.50 -5.94 0.45
C GLY A 56 5.57 -7.23 -0.36
N VAL A 57 5.12 -7.25 -1.62
CA VAL A 57 5.26 -8.45 -2.47
C VAL A 57 6.73 -8.79 -2.73
N LEU A 58 7.60 -7.78 -2.74
CA LEU A 58 9.02 -7.93 -3.05
C LEU A 58 9.82 -8.62 -1.94
N SER A 59 9.32 -8.57 -0.69
CA SER A 59 9.94 -9.21 0.46
C SER A 59 9.41 -10.62 0.74
N LEU A 60 8.30 -11.05 0.12
CA LEU A 60 7.74 -12.38 0.36
C LEU A 60 8.74 -13.53 0.18
N PRO A 61 9.64 -13.54 -0.81
CA PRO A 61 10.67 -14.58 -0.94
C PRO A 61 11.63 -14.61 0.26
N TYR A 62 11.95 -13.44 0.79
CA TYR A 62 12.78 -13.28 1.98
C TYR A 62 12.06 -13.77 3.23
N ALA A 63 10.78 -13.43 3.41
CA ALA A 63 9.94 -14.01 4.46
C ALA A 63 9.93 -15.55 4.38
N MET A 64 9.77 -16.12 3.18
CA MET A 64 9.83 -17.57 2.97
C MET A 64 11.18 -18.17 3.37
N SER A 65 12.28 -17.44 3.25
CA SER A 65 13.62 -17.92 3.67
C SER A 65 13.75 -18.12 5.19
N HIS A 66 12.96 -17.39 5.97
CA HIS A 66 12.90 -17.52 7.44
C HIS A 66 11.82 -18.51 7.91
N LEU A 67 10.71 -18.60 7.17
CA LEU A 67 9.59 -19.50 7.50
C LEU A 67 9.82 -20.94 7.00
N GLY A 68 10.60 -21.11 5.94
CA GLY A 68 10.75 -22.37 5.23
C GLY A 68 9.53 -22.74 4.39
N TRP A 69 9.64 -23.83 3.62
CA TRP A 69 8.56 -24.28 2.71
C TRP A 69 7.24 -24.59 3.43
N GLY A 70 7.26 -25.43 4.46
CA GLY A 70 6.05 -25.88 5.15
C GLY A 70 5.30 -24.73 5.81
N PRO A 71 5.85 -24.13 6.90
CA PRO A 71 5.21 -23.01 7.57
C PRO A 71 5.00 -21.82 6.64
N GLY A 72 5.95 -21.49 5.77
CA GLY A 72 5.85 -20.35 4.86
C GLY A 72 4.68 -20.46 3.89
N THR A 73 4.49 -21.61 3.23
CA THR A 73 3.36 -21.80 2.32
C THR A 73 2.03 -21.81 3.06
N VAL A 74 1.96 -22.42 4.26
CA VAL A 74 0.75 -22.39 5.09
C VAL A 74 0.39 -20.96 5.49
N ILE A 75 1.36 -20.19 5.98
CA ILE A 75 1.17 -18.79 6.37
C ILE A 75 0.75 -17.95 5.16
N LEU A 76 1.37 -18.13 3.99
CA LEU A 76 1.01 -17.39 2.78
C LEU A 76 -0.45 -17.64 2.35
N VAL A 77 -0.90 -18.91 2.37
CA VAL A 77 -2.28 -19.28 2.05
C VAL A 77 -3.27 -18.78 3.10
N LEU A 78 -2.97 -18.99 4.39
CA LEU A 78 -3.83 -18.54 5.48
C LEU A 78 -3.95 -17.03 5.51
N SER A 79 -2.85 -16.30 5.32
CA SER A 79 -2.88 -14.84 5.22
C SER A 79 -3.76 -14.38 4.07
N TRP A 80 -3.67 -14.99 2.88
CA TRP A 80 -4.54 -14.65 1.75
C TRP A 80 -6.04 -14.89 2.05
N VAL A 81 -6.38 -16.03 2.66
CA VAL A 81 -7.77 -16.35 3.02
C VAL A 81 -8.30 -15.44 4.13
N ILE A 82 -7.53 -15.25 5.20
CA ILE A 82 -7.92 -14.43 6.36
C ILE A 82 -8.11 -12.98 5.92
N THR A 83 -7.18 -12.44 5.12
CA THR A 83 -7.25 -11.05 4.65
C THR A 83 -8.42 -10.81 3.71
N LEU A 84 -8.75 -11.77 2.83
CA LEU A 84 -9.95 -11.71 2.01
C LEU A 84 -11.22 -11.69 2.87
N TYR A 85 -11.26 -12.55 3.88
CA TYR A 85 -12.38 -12.63 4.81
C TYR A 85 -12.55 -11.34 5.63
N THR A 86 -11.47 -10.78 6.18
CA THR A 86 -11.56 -9.54 6.95
C THR A 86 -11.90 -8.35 6.06
N LEU A 87 -11.44 -8.33 4.80
CA LEU A 87 -11.84 -7.29 3.84
C LEU A 87 -13.33 -7.41 3.50
N TRP A 88 -13.83 -8.63 3.26
CA TRP A 88 -15.26 -8.87 3.09
C TRP A 88 -16.10 -8.32 4.26
N GLN A 89 -15.65 -8.54 5.50
CA GLN A 89 -16.33 -7.99 6.67
C GLN A 89 -16.40 -6.46 6.61
N MET A 90 -15.34 -5.76 6.21
CA MET A 90 -15.34 -4.31 6.06
C MET A 90 -16.33 -3.84 4.98
N VAL A 91 -16.41 -4.56 3.87
CA VAL A 91 -17.35 -4.25 2.77
C VAL A 91 -18.81 -4.36 3.23
N GLU A 92 -19.14 -5.39 4.01
CA GLU A 92 -20.49 -5.56 4.57
C GLU A 92 -20.78 -4.54 5.68
N MET A 93 -19.78 -4.19 6.50
CA MET A 93 -19.95 -3.26 7.62
C MET A 93 -20.09 -1.80 7.19
N HIS A 94 -19.62 -1.44 6.00
CA HIS A 94 -19.67 -0.07 5.48
C HIS A 94 -21.08 0.55 5.50
N GLU A 95 -22.13 -0.25 5.31
CA GLU A 95 -23.54 0.20 5.28
C GLU A 95 -24.42 -0.59 6.27
N MET A 96 -23.83 -1.12 7.36
CA MET A 96 -24.57 -1.98 8.30
C MET A 96 -25.64 -1.23 9.12
N ILE A 97 -25.54 0.09 9.21
CA ILE A 97 -26.50 0.94 9.92
C ILE A 97 -27.44 1.57 8.89
N PRO A 98 -28.76 1.33 8.97
CA PRO A 98 -29.72 1.91 8.03
C PRO A 98 -29.57 3.44 7.94
N GLY A 99 -29.39 3.95 6.72
CA GLY A 99 -29.27 5.38 6.44
C GLY A 99 -27.91 6.00 6.78
N LYS A 100 -26.93 5.22 7.26
CA LYS A 100 -25.59 5.72 7.57
C LYS A 100 -24.51 4.91 6.85
N ARG A 101 -23.61 5.61 6.16
CA ARG A 101 -22.37 5.06 5.61
C ARG A 101 -21.23 5.28 6.62
N LEU A 102 -20.39 4.28 6.79
CA LEU A 102 -19.16 4.35 7.58
C LEU A 102 -18.02 4.42 6.57
N ASP A 103 -17.82 5.61 6.02
CA ASP A 103 -16.94 5.85 4.87
C ASP A 103 -15.45 5.81 5.27
N ARG A 104 -15.14 5.82 6.59
CA ARG A 104 -13.77 5.79 7.12
C ARG A 104 -13.56 4.73 8.20
N TYR A 105 -12.32 4.23 8.31
CA TYR A 105 -11.99 3.18 9.29
C TYR A 105 -12.21 3.57 10.75
N HIS A 106 -11.91 4.81 11.14
CA HIS A 106 -12.16 5.28 12.50
C HIS A 106 -13.67 5.39 12.82
N GLU A 107 -14.52 5.69 11.84
CA GLU A 107 -15.98 5.75 12.03
C GLU A 107 -16.56 4.37 12.32
N LEU A 108 -16.05 3.35 11.62
CA LEU A 108 -16.37 1.97 11.89
C LEU A 108 -15.91 1.56 13.29
N GLY A 109 -14.70 1.96 13.69
CA GLY A 109 -14.19 1.77 15.05
C GLY A 109 -15.07 2.41 16.11
N GLN A 110 -15.54 3.64 15.87
CA GLN A 110 -16.46 4.34 16.77
C GLN A 110 -17.84 3.69 16.83
N ALA A 111 -18.33 3.11 15.73
CA ALA A 111 -19.57 2.35 15.69
C ALA A 111 -19.46 1.04 16.49
N ALA A 112 -18.32 0.36 16.43
CA ALA A 112 -18.10 -0.92 17.11
C ALA A 112 -17.77 -0.77 18.61
N PHE A 113 -16.91 0.18 18.98
CA PHE A 113 -16.39 0.32 20.35
C PHE A 113 -16.90 1.56 21.10
N GLY A 114 -17.68 2.42 20.44
CA GLY A 114 -18.17 3.69 20.98
C GLY A 114 -17.27 4.88 20.63
N LYS A 115 -17.82 6.10 20.75
CA LYS A 115 -17.23 7.34 20.22
C LYS A 115 -15.80 7.63 20.66
N LYS A 116 -15.48 7.39 21.93
CA LYS A 116 -14.14 7.67 22.50
C LYS A 116 -13.21 6.48 22.37
N LEU A 117 -13.64 5.31 22.83
CA LEU A 117 -12.82 4.10 22.85
C LEU A 117 -12.44 3.65 21.42
N GLY A 118 -13.36 3.77 20.46
CA GLY A 118 -13.08 3.47 19.05
C GLY A 118 -11.94 4.32 18.48
N LEU A 119 -11.90 5.62 18.80
CA LEU A 119 -10.78 6.49 18.37
C LEU A 119 -9.47 6.08 19.02
N TYR A 120 -9.44 5.86 20.34
CA TYR A 120 -8.22 5.50 21.06
C TYR A 120 -7.63 4.15 20.64
N ILE A 121 -8.45 3.22 20.15
CA ILE A 121 -7.98 1.93 19.64
C ILE A 121 -7.52 2.08 18.18
N VAL A 122 -8.38 2.61 17.30
CA VAL A 122 -8.16 2.57 15.85
C VAL A 122 -7.09 3.56 15.40
N VAL A 123 -7.12 4.80 15.89
CA VAL A 123 -6.25 5.88 15.37
C VAL A 123 -4.76 5.58 15.58
N PRO A 124 -4.30 5.14 16.77
CA PRO A 124 -2.88 4.81 16.95
C PRO A 124 -2.43 3.66 16.05
N GLN A 125 -3.27 2.64 15.86
CA GLN A 125 -2.94 1.50 14.99
C GLN A 125 -2.86 1.91 13.52
N GLN A 126 -3.80 2.74 13.06
CA GLN A 126 -3.80 3.28 11.71
C GLN A 126 -2.56 4.14 11.47
N LEU A 127 -2.22 5.05 12.40
CA LEU A 127 -1.03 5.89 12.29
C LEU A 127 0.27 5.07 12.23
N ILE A 128 0.39 4.02 13.06
CA ILE A 128 1.54 3.10 13.01
C ILE A 128 1.64 2.42 11.64
N CYS A 129 0.50 1.99 11.09
CA CYS A 129 0.44 1.37 9.76
C CYS A 129 0.87 2.35 8.67
N GLU A 130 0.27 3.54 8.61
CA GLU A 130 0.60 4.56 7.59
C GLU A 130 2.08 4.95 7.64
N VAL A 131 2.57 5.35 8.83
CA VAL A 131 3.97 5.76 9.00
C VAL A 131 4.92 4.61 8.66
N GLY A 132 4.56 3.38 9.02
CA GLY A 132 5.32 2.19 8.67
C GLY A 132 5.40 1.96 7.17
N VAL A 133 4.26 2.05 6.46
CA VAL A 133 4.19 1.91 4.99
C VAL A 133 5.03 2.99 4.32
N ASP A 134 4.92 4.24 4.76
CA ASP A 134 5.67 5.37 4.23
C ASP A 134 7.18 5.18 4.36
N ILE A 135 7.65 4.73 5.52
CA ILE A 135 9.07 4.42 5.74
C ILE A 135 9.53 3.31 4.79
N VAL A 136 8.76 2.22 4.67
CA VAL A 136 9.10 1.10 3.77
C VAL A 136 9.13 1.57 2.31
N TYR A 137 8.21 2.43 1.92
CA TYR A 137 8.14 3.00 0.57
C TYR A 137 9.36 3.86 0.26
N MET A 138 9.77 4.74 1.20
CA MET A 138 10.99 5.55 1.06
C MET A 138 12.25 4.68 0.89
N VAL A 139 12.39 3.64 1.71
CA VAL A 139 13.53 2.71 1.63
C VAL A 139 13.51 1.90 0.34
N THR A 140 12.33 1.40 -0.07
CA THR A 140 12.16 0.58 -1.28
C THR A 140 12.43 1.39 -2.54
N GLY A 141 11.92 2.61 -2.63
CA GLY A 141 12.20 3.55 -3.71
C GLY A 141 13.68 3.89 -3.79
N GLY A 142 14.31 4.21 -2.66
CA GLY A 142 15.75 4.48 -2.58
C GLY A 142 16.62 3.30 -3.01
N LYS A 143 16.31 2.08 -2.55
CA LYS A 143 17.00 0.85 -2.97
C LYS A 143 16.87 0.59 -4.46
N SER A 144 15.67 0.83 -5.01
CA SER A 144 15.39 0.64 -6.44
C SER A 144 16.17 1.64 -7.30
N LEU A 145 16.23 2.92 -6.91
CA LEU A 145 17.05 3.93 -7.57
C LEU A 145 18.55 3.60 -7.49
N GLN A 146 19.03 3.15 -6.33
CA GLN A 146 20.42 2.75 -6.16
C GLN A 146 20.77 1.56 -7.06
N LYS A 147 19.88 0.56 -7.16
CA LYS A 147 20.06 -0.60 -8.04
C LYS A 147 20.12 -0.17 -9.51
N ILE A 148 19.24 0.74 -9.94
CA ILE A 148 19.29 1.32 -11.30
C ILE A 148 20.63 2.00 -11.54
N TYR A 149 21.08 2.86 -10.62
CA TYR A 149 22.34 3.58 -10.74
C TYR A 149 23.54 2.64 -10.89
N ASN A 150 23.64 1.63 -10.03
CA ASN A 150 24.73 0.66 -10.05
C ASN A 150 24.74 -0.18 -11.34
N LEU A 151 23.56 -0.49 -11.89
CA LEU A 151 23.44 -1.26 -13.13
C LEU A 151 23.68 -0.44 -14.40
N ALA A 152 23.20 0.81 -14.42
CA ALA A 152 23.35 1.72 -15.55
C ALA A 152 24.79 2.25 -15.67
N CYS A 153 25.50 2.36 -14.54
CA CYS A 153 26.86 2.85 -14.48
C CYS A 153 27.78 1.83 -13.79
N GLY A 154 28.35 0.92 -14.59
CA GLY A 154 29.14 -0.22 -14.10
C GLY A 154 30.38 0.15 -13.26
N ASP A 155 31.00 1.30 -13.53
CA ASP A 155 32.20 1.79 -12.83
C ASP A 155 31.96 3.07 -12.01
N CYS A 156 30.70 3.34 -11.64
CA CYS A 156 30.36 4.55 -10.89
C CYS A 156 30.83 4.53 -9.44
N LYS A 157 30.99 5.73 -8.85
CA LYS A 157 31.30 5.90 -7.43
C LYS A 157 30.22 5.24 -6.57
N ASN A 158 30.64 4.51 -5.54
CA ASN A 158 29.70 3.99 -4.56
C ASN A 158 29.04 5.15 -3.78
N ILE A 159 27.75 5.37 -4.00
CA ILE A 159 26.94 6.37 -3.30
C ILE A 159 26.10 5.66 -2.24
N LYS A 160 26.10 6.20 -1.01
CA LYS A 160 25.33 5.64 0.11
C LYS A 160 23.82 5.63 -0.17
N LEU A 161 23.14 4.58 0.28
CA LEU A 161 21.68 4.43 0.14
C LEU A 161 20.89 5.65 0.64
N THR A 162 21.34 6.29 1.72
CA THR A 162 20.70 7.50 2.29
C THR A 162 20.50 8.60 1.24
N TYR A 163 21.44 8.78 0.31
CA TYR A 163 21.28 9.79 -0.75
C TYR A 163 20.19 9.40 -1.75
N PHE A 164 20.08 8.12 -2.11
CA PHE A 164 19.01 7.66 -2.98
C PHE A 164 17.63 7.73 -2.31
N ILE A 165 17.55 7.50 -1.00
CA ILE A 165 16.32 7.73 -0.22
C ILE A 165 15.95 9.22 -0.26
N MET A 166 16.90 10.14 -0.05
CA MET A 166 16.63 11.59 -0.14
C MET A 166 16.23 12.03 -1.55
N ILE A 167 16.86 11.47 -2.60
CA ILE A 167 16.47 11.71 -3.99
C ILE A 167 15.04 11.22 -4.22
N PHE A 168 14.71 10.01 -3.77
CA PHE A 168 13.37 9.44 -3.86
C PHE A 168 12.33 10.25 -3.08
N ALA A 169 12.69 10.84 -1.94
CA ALA A 169 11.80 11.68 -1.13
C ALA A 169 11.48 13.03 -1.80
N SER A 170 12.36 13.55 -2.66
CA SER A 170 12.22 14.90 -3.23
C SER A 170 10.93 15.14 -4.04
N PRO A 171 10.43 14.21 -4.89
CA PRO A 171 9.15 14.36 -5.54
C PRO A 171 8.00 14.35 -4.54
N HIS A 172 8.05 13.51 -3.49
CA HIS A 172 6.99 13.48 -2.47
C HIS A 172 6.85 14.81 -1.73
N PHE A 173 7.97 15.49 -1.44
CA PHE A 173 7.91 16.83 -0.86
C PHE A 173 7.20 17.82 -1.79
N ILE A 174 7.48 17.80 -3.09
CA ILE A 174 6.80 18.68 -4.07
C ILE A 174 5.32 18.32 -4.17
N LEU A 175 5.00 17.03 -4.29
CA LEU A 175 3.62 16.54 -4.45
C LEU A 175 2.77 16.83 -3.21
N ALA A 176 3.35 16.85 -2.00
CA ALA A 176 2.64 17.22 -0.77
C ALA A 176 2.13 18.68 -0.76
N HIS A 177 2.67 19.56 -1.61
CA HIS A 177 2.20 20.94 -1.76
C HIS A 177 1.13 21.09 -2.85
N CYS A 178 0.76 20.02 -3.55
CA CYS A 178 -0.29 20.03 -4.57
C CYS A 178 -1.64 19.64 -3.92
N PRO A 179 -2.57 20.59 -3.70
CA PRO A 179 -3.80 20.35 -2.93
C PRO A 179 -4.84 19.48 -3.66
N ASN A 180 -4.64 19.15 -4.93
CA ASN A 180 -5.60 18.36 -5.70
C ASN A 180 -4.95 17.61 -6.87
N PHE A 181 -4.73 16.31 -6.73
CA PHE A 181 -4.43 15.42 -7.86
C PHE A 181 -5.73 14.95 -8.49
N ASN A 182 -6.34 15.79 -9.32
CA ASN A 182 -7.65 15.62 -9.99
C ASN A 182 -7.79 14.37 -10.91
N SER A 183 -6.93 13.36 -10.78
CA SER A 183 -7.15 12.03 -11.34
C SER A 183 -6.47 10.92 -10.53
N ILE A 184 -6.85 10.78 -9.25
CA ILE A 184 -6.41 9.66 -8.39
C ILE A 184 -6.63 8.31 -9.09
N SER A 185 -7.71 8.17 -9.85
CA SER A 185 -8.00 6.96 -10.60
C SER A 185 -6.98 6.62 -11.70
N VAL A 186 -6.45 7.61 -12.43
CA VAL A 186 -5.44 7.36 -13.47
C VAL A 186 -4.10 7.04 -12.84
N VAL A 187 -3.72 7.75 -11.77
CA VAL A 187 -2.49 7.47 -11.02
C VAL A 187 -2.55 6.07 -10.41
N SER A 188 -3.67 5.70 -9.79
CA SER A 188 -3.87 4.37 -9.24
C SER A 188 -3.88 3.30 -10.33
N LEU A 189 -4.55 3.52 -11.47
CA LEU A 189 -4.50 2.57 -12.58
C LEU A 189 -3.07 2.36 -13.08
N ALA A 190 -2.29 3.44 -13.25
CA ALA A 190 -0.89 3.35 -13.65
C ALA A 190 -0.07 2.59 -12.60
N ALA A 191 -0.25 2.90 -11.31
CA ALA A 191 0.43 2.22 -10.21
C ALA A 191 0.10 0.73 -10.16
N ALA A 192 -1.17 0.33 -10.37
CA ALA A 192 -1.58 -1.07 -10.47
C ALA A 192 -0.87 -1.76 -11.66
N VAL A 193 -0.83 -1.13 -12.84
CA VAL A 193 -0.13 -1.72 -14.00
C VAL A 193 1.36 -1.88 -13.73
N MET A 194 2.00 -0.89 -13.11
CA MET A 194 3.42 -0.98 -12.71
C MET A 194 3.64 -2.13 -11.72
N SER A 195 2.73 -2.34 -10.76
CA SER A 195 2.87 -3.43 -9.78
C SER A 195 2.71 -4.82 -10.35
N LEU A 196 1.72 -5.03 -11.20
CA LEU A 196 1.61 -6.29 -11.95
C LEU A 196 2.86 -6.54 -12.79
N SER A 197 3.38 -5.49 -13.43
CA SER A 197 4.55 -5.58 -14.29
C SER A 197 5.80 -5.97 -13.51
N TYR A 198 6.12 -5.26 -12.42
CA TYR A 198 7.32 -5.58 -11.64
C TYR A 198 7.17 -6.94 -10.92
N SER A 199 5.98 -7.30 -10.43
CA SER A 199 5.76 -8.64 -9.84
C SER A 199 5.98 -9.74 -10.87
N THR A 200 5.46 -9.55 -12.09
CA THR A 200 5.65 -10.50 -13.20
C THR A 200 7.11 -10.64 -13.58
N ILE A 201 7.84 -9.52 -13.68
CA ILE A 201 9.27 -9.55 -13.96
C ILE A 201 10.03 -10.23 -12.82
N ALA A 202 9.68 -9.99 -11.55
CA ALA A 202 10.38 -10.58 -10.41
C ALA A 202 10.36 -12.11 -10.45
N TRP A 203 9.19 -12.73 -10.60
CA TRP A 203 9.11 -14.19 -10.65
C TRP A 203 9.55 -14.75 -12.01
N GLY A 204 9.26 -14.07 -13.12
CA GLY A 204 9.61 -14.52 -14.46
C GLY A 204 11.12 -14.50 -14.72
N ALA A 205 11.80 -13.40 -14.36
CA ALA A 205 13.26 -13.30 -14.46
C ALA A 205 13.95 -14.24 -13.47
N ALA A 206 13.39 -14.45 -12.27
CA ALA A 206 13.91 -15.45 -11.34
C ALA A 206 13.80 -16.87 -11.94
N ALA A 207 12.66 -17.22 -12.53
CA ALA A 207 12.46 -18.52 -13.17
C ALA A 207 13.46 -18.75 -14.31
N ASP A 208 13.65 -17.75 -15.19
CA ASP A 208 14.62 -17.81 -16.30
C ASP A 208 16.07 -17.97 -15.81
N LYS A 209 16.43 -17.32 -14.69
CA LYS A 209 17.76 -17.45 -14.07
C LYS A 209 18.05 -18.89 -13.60
N GLY A 210 17.02 -19.67 -13.30
CA GLY A 210 17.14 -21.01 -12.74
C GLY A 210 17.71 -21.04 -11.31
N ARG A 211 17.61 -22.20 -10.65
CA ARG A 211 18.06 -22.36 -9.26
C ARG A 211 19.54 -21.98 -9.13
N GLN A 212 19.84 -21.05 -8.22
CA GLN A 212 21.21 -20.55 -8.06
C GLN A 212 22.14 -21.62 -7.46
N PRO A 213 23.43 -21.65 -7.84
CA PRO A 213 24.40 -22.57 -7.25
C PRO A 213 24.52 -22.40 -5.73
N GLY A 214 24.51 -23.52 -5.00
CA GLY A 214 24.68 -23.54 -3.54
C GLY A 214 23.50 -22.97 -2.75
N VAL A 215 22.29 -22.97 -3.32
CA VAL A 215 21.05 -22.60 -2.62
C VAL A 215 20.64 -23.69 -1.63
N SER A 216 20.39 -23.28 -0.39
CA SER A 216 19.84 -24.09 0.69
C SER A 216 18.46 -23.57 1.10
N TYR A 217 17.61 -24.48 1.59
CA TYR A 217 16.32 -24.17 2.22
C TYR A 217 16.32 -24.56 3.71
N ALA A 218 17.51 -24.82 4.27
CA ALA A 218 17.67 -24.98 5.71
C ALA A 218 17.47 -23.62 6.41
N SER A 219 17.21 -23.67 7.71
CA SER A 219 17.08 -22.46 8.53
C SER A 219 18.29 -21.54 8.34
N VAL A 220 18.01 -20.26 8.08
CA VAL A 220 19.04 -19.21 7.96
C VAL A 220 19.52 -18.69 9.32
N ALA A 221 18.88 -19.11 10.41
CA ALA A 221 19.23 -18.66 11.75
C ALA A 221 20.45 -19.38 12.31
N SER A 222 21.41 -18.60 12.82
CA SER A 222 22.61 -19.13 13.48
C SER A 222 22.37 -19.64 14.90
N THR A 223 21.25 -19.27 15.53
CA THR A 223 20.88 -19.68 16.90
C THR A 223 19.38 -19.97 16.99
N PRO A 224 18.93 -20.80 17.96
CA PRO A 224 17.50 -21.06 18.17
C PRO A 224 16.70 -19.78 18.43
N THR A 225 17.23 -18.88 19.27
CA THR A 225 16.59 -17.60 19.58
C THR A 225 16.48 -16.71 18.34
N GLY A 226 17.54 -16.64 17.51
CA GLY A 226 17.50 -15.93 16.23
C GLY A 226 16.44 -16.52 15.28
N GLY A 227 16.28 -17.84 15.29
CA GLY A 227 15.22 -18.52 14.51
C GLY A 227 13.82 -18.07 14.90
N VAL A 228 13.55 -17.90 16.19
CA VAL A 228 12.26 -17.39 16.67
C VAL A 228 12.03 -15.94 16.21
N PHE A 229 13.01 -15.06 16.38
CA PHE A 229 12.87 -13.67 15.95
C PHE A 229 12.73 -13.52 14.44
N ASN A 230 13.49 -14.30 13.66
CA ASN A 230 13.37 -14.34 12.21
C ASN A 230 11.98 -14.82 11.77
N PHE A 231 11.44 -15.86 12.42
CA PHE A 231 10.09 -16.35 12.16
C PHE A 231 9.04 -15.26 12.43
N LEU A 232 9.12 -14.58 13.59
CA LEU A 232 8.20 -13.50 13.94
C LEU A 232 8.33 -12.29 12.98
N GLY A 233 9.56 -11.94 12.58
CA GLY A 233 9.81 -10.90 11.59
C GLY A 233 9.16 -11.23 10.24
N ALA A 234 9.30 -12.48 9.79
CA ALA A 234 8.72 -12.94 8.54
C ALA A 234 7.18 -13.00 8.58
N LEU A 235 6.57 -13.29 9.74
CA LEU A 235 5.11 -13.10 9.91
C LEU A 235 4.71 -11.63 9.67
N GLY A 236 5.50 -10.70 10.20
CA GLY A 236 5.32 -9.27 9.97
C GLY A 236 5.44 -8.88 8.50
N GLU A 237 6.42 -9.42 7.79
CA GLU A 237 6.59 -9.18 6.35
C GLU A 237 5.41 -9.72 5.52
N VAL A 238 4.92 -10.93 5.83
CA VAL A 238 3.73 -11.47 5.15
C VAL A 238 2.50 -10.63 5.49
N ALA A 239 2.31 -10.22 6.74
CA ALA A 239 1.20 -9.36 7.13
C ALA A 239 1.26 -8.00 6.42
N PHE A 240 2.45 -7.39 6.33
CA PHE A 240 2.67 -6.15 5.59
C PHE A 240 2.37 -6.29 4.09
N ALA A 241 2.72 -7.43 3.48
CA ALA A 241 2.41 -7.67 2.07
C ALA A 241 0.91 -7.62 1.78
N TYR A 242 0.05 -8.04 2.72
CA TYR A 242 -1.40 -7.96 2.57
C TYR A 242 -2.03 -6.71 3.18
N ALA A 243 -1.23 -5.68 3.54
CA ALA A 243 -1.76 -4.40 3.97
C ALA A 243 -2.57 -3.73 2.84
N GLY A 244 -3.67 -3.07 3.20
CA GLY A 244 -4.59 -2.43 2.24
C GLY A 244 -5.98 -2.19 2.81
N HIS A 245 -6.33 -2.85 3.92
CA HIS A 245 -7.61 -2.69 4.62
C HIS A 245 -7.90 -1.25 5.06
N ASN A 246 -6.86 -0.47 5.36
CA ASN A 246 -6.92 0.91 5.83
C ASN A 246 -7.54 1.91 4.84
N VAL A 247 -7.67 1.56 3.56
CA VAL A 247 -8.26 2.42 2.51
C VAL A 247 -9.53 1.82 1.87
N VAL A 248 -9.97 0.65 2.33
CA VAL A 248 -11.08 -0.10 1.69
C VAL A 248 -12.41 0.64 1.84
N LEU A 249 -12.66 1.25 2.99
CA LEU A 249 -13.91 1.95 3.24
C LEU A 249 -13.97 3.25 2.44
N GLU A 250 -12.84 3.94 2.32
CA GLU A 250 -12.65 5.15 1.54
C GLU A 250 -12.84 4.86 0.04
N ILE A 251 -12.30 3.74 -0.46
CA ILE A 251 -12.57 3.27 -1.84
C ILE A 251 -14.06 3.00 -2.03
N GLN A 252 -14.72 2.32 -1.09
CA GLN A 252 -16.15 2.03 -1.19
C GLN A 252 -17.01 3.31 -1.10
N ALA A 253 -16.56 4.32 -0.35
CA ALA A 253 -17.20 5.63 -0.22
C ALA A 253 -17.39 6.31 -1.59
N THR A 254 -16.44 6.13 -2.52
CA THR A 254 -16.49 6.68 -3.89
C THR A 254 -17.56 6.03 -4.78
N ILE A 255 -18.08 4.85 -4.40
CA ILE A 255 -19.08 4.12 -5.17
C ILE A 255 -20.48 4.64 -4.83
N PRO A 256 -21.31 4.97 -5.84
CA PRO A 256 -22.69 5.37 -5.61
C PRO A 256 -23.48 4.23 -4.94
N SER A 257 -24.32 4.60 -3.99
CA SER A 257 -25.14 3.68 -3.21
C SER A 257 -26.59 4.16 -3.15
N SER A 258 -27.52 3.21 -3.18
CA SER A 258 -28.96 3.43 -3.02
C SER A 258 -29.56 2.23 -2.27
N PRO A 259 -30.73 2.37 -1.63
CA PRO A 259 -31.40 1.25 -0.96
C PRO A 259 -31.59 0.01 -1.86
N GLU A 260 -31.84 0.22 -3.16
CA GLU A 260 -32.03 -0.84 -4.15
C GLU A 260 -30.71 -1.39 -4.71
N ARG A 261 -29.63 -0.60 -4.65
CA ARG A 261 -28.29 -0.95 -5.17
C ARG A 261 -27.22 -0.49 -4.18
N PRO A 262 -26.95 -1.28 -3.13
CA PRO A 262 -25.96 -0.91 -2.12
C PRO A 262 -24.53 -1.01 -2.70
N SER A 263 -23.64 -0.16 -2.21
CA SER A 263 -22.24 -0.05 -2.69
C SER A 263 -21.45 -1.35 -2.51
N LYS A 264 -21.83 -2.19 -1.54
CA LYS A 264 -21.16 -3.46 -1.23
C LYS A 264 -21.11 -4.44 -2.41
N VAL A 265 -22.12 -4.45 -3.28
CA VAL A 265 -22.18 -5.38 -4.42
C VAL A 265 -21.10 -5.07 -5.46
N PRO A 266 -21.02 -3.86 -6.04
CA PRO A 266 -19.93 -3.50 -6.93
C PRO A 266 -18.56 -3.47 -6.22
N MET A 267 -18.49 -3.07 -4.95
CA MET A 267 -17.24 -3.11 -4.17
C MET A 267 -16.70 -4.54 -4.07
N TRP A 268 -17.54 -5.50 -3.66
CA TRP A 268 -17.14 -6.89 -3.49
C TRP A 268 -16.66 -7.53 -4.79
N ARG A 269 -17.29 -7.19 -5.93
CA ARG A 269 -16.80 -7.61 -7.26
C ARG A 269 -15.39 -7.09 -7.52
N GLY A 270 -15.11 -5.83 -7.20
CA GLY A 270 -13.78 -5.24 -7.31
C GLY A 270 -12.76 -5.94 -6.41
N VAL A 271 -13.12 -6.20 -5.16
CA VAL A 271 -12.28 -6.92 -4.18
C VAL A 271 -11.93 -8.32 -4.65
N VAL A 272 -12.90 -9.10 -5.13
CA VAL A 272 -12.64 -10.47 -5.61
C VAL A 272 -11.65 -10.47 -6.76
N VAL A 273 -11.81 -9.55 -7.73
CA VAL A 273 -10.86 -9.40 -8.84
C VAL A 273 -9.47 -9.00 -8.32
N ALA A 274 -9.41 -8.04 -7.39
CA ALA A 274 -8.15 -7.62 -6.79
C ALA A 274 -7.43 -8.77 -6.07
N TYR A 275 -8.15 -9.62 -5.33
CA TYR A 275 -7.55 -10.76 -4.61
C TYR A 275 -7.06 -11.88 -5.53
N ILE A 276 -7.70 -12.07 -6.69
CA ILE A 276 -7.19 -12.96 -7.74
C ILE A 276 -5.87 -12.40 -8.27
N VAL A 277 -5.80 -11.10 -8.55
CA VAL A 277 -4.58 -10.43 -9.02
C VAL A 277 -3.46 -10.49 -7.98
N VAL A 278 -3.78 -10.24 -6.70
CA VAL A 278 -2.86 -10.41 -5.57
C VAL A 278 -2.32 -11.83 -5.54
N ALA A 279 -3.17 -12.87 -5.65
CA ALA A 279 -2.71 -14.25 -5.68
C ALA A 279 -1.75 -14.53 -6.85
N LEU A 280 -2.08 -14.03 -8.05
CA LEU A 280 -1.25 -14.16 -9.25
C LEU A 280 0.09 -13.41 -9.15
N CYS A 281 0.19 -12.37 -8.33
CA CYS A 281 1.44 -11.68 -8.07
C CYS A 281 2.24 -12.34 -6.94
N TYR A 282 1.58 -12.66 -5.82
CA TYR A 282 2.24 -12.96 -4.55
C TYR A 282 2.75 -14.39 -4.52
N PHE A 283 1.92 -15.35 -4.95
CA PHE A 283 2.29 -16.76 -4.89
C PHE A 283 3.46 -17.07 -5.81
N PRO A 284 3.46 -16.64 -7.09
CA PRO A 284 4.62 -16.85 -7.94
C PRO A 284 5.87 -16.14 -7.43
N VAL A 285 5.78 -14.87 -7.00
CA VAL A 285 6.93 -14.16 -6.45
C VAL A 285 7.49 -14.89 -5.23
N ALA A 286 6.66 -15.21 -4.24
CA ALA A 286 7.08 -15.90 -3.02
C ALA A 286 7.66 -17.28 -3.31
N LEU A 287 6.93 -18.15 -4.02
CA LEU A 287 7.30 -19.56 -4.19
C LEU A 287 8.44 -19.73 -5.20
N VAL A 288 8.38 -19.05 -6.36
CA VAL A 288 9.45 -19.13 -7.37
C VAL A 288 10.67 -18.38 -6.87
N GLY A 289 10.52 -17.18 -6.32
CA GLY A 289 11.62 -16.42 -5.76
C GLY A 289 12.35 -17.21 -4.67
N TYR A 290 11.60 -17.79 -3.73
CA TYR A 290 12.20 -18.62 -2.69
C TYR A 290 12.84 -19.89 -3.26
N TYR A 291 12.20 -20.57 -4.22
CA TYR A 291 12.80 -21.72 -4.89
C TYR A 291 14.14 -21.38 -5.55
N ILE A 292 14.23 -20.25 -6.24
CA ILE A 292 15.40 -19.89 -7.04
C ILE A 292 16.56 -19.42 -6.15
N PHE A 293 16.29 -18.63 -5.12
CA PHE A 293 17.31 -17.96 -4.31
C PHE A 293 17.50 -18.58 -2.90
N GLY A 294 16.48 -19.23 -2.34
CA GLY A 294 16.47 -19.83 -1.00
C GLY A 294 17.05 -18.90 0.07
N ASN A 295 18.05 -19.39 0.81
CA ASN A 295 18.74 -18.63 1.86
C ASN A 295 19.62 -17.46 1.38
N LYS A 296 19.75 -17.24 0.06
CA LYS A 296 20.53 -16.15 -0.53
C LYS A 296 19.67 -15.01 -1.07
N VAL A 297 18.36 -15.09 -0.88
CA VAL A 297 17.46 -14.04 -1.34
C VAL A 297 17.68 -12.78 -0.52
N GLU A 298 17.77 -11.65 -1.21
CA GLU A 298 17.80 -10.33 -0.58
C GLU A 298 16.41 -9.97 -0.03
N ASP A 299 16.35 -9.02 0.90
CA ASP A 299 15.10 -8.52 1.50
C ASP A 299 14.11 -7.90 0.49
N ASN A 300 14.60 -7.58 -0.70
CA ASN A 300 13.81 -7.27 -1.88
C ASN A 300 14.33 -8.12 -3.05
N ILE A 301 13.48 -8.99 -3.60
CA ILE A 301 13.84 -9.89 -4.71
C ILE A 301 14.42 -9.16 -5.93
N MET A 302 14.04 -7.90 -6.18
CA MET A 302 14.60 -7.11 -7.28
C MET A 302 16.11 -6.89 -7.14
N LEU A 303 16.62 -6.91 -5.91
CA LEU A 303 18.06 -6.78 -5.64
C LEU A 303 18.81 -8.08 -5.92
N SER A 304 18.14 -9.24 -5.87
CA SER A 304 18.69 -10.57 -6.20
C SER A 304 18.84 -10.81 -7.71
N LEU A 305 18.21 -9.96 -8.53
CA LEU A 305 18.29 -9.99 -9.99
C LEU A 305 19.45 -9.12 -10.49
N GLU A 306 20.16 -9.60 -11.52
CA GLU A 306 21.31 -8.91 -12.12
C GLU A 306 21.27 -8.91 -13.65
N LYS A 307 20.66 -9.92 -14.27
CA LYS A 307 20.60 -10.08 -15.72
C LYS A 307 19.21 -10.53 -16.18
N PRO A 308 18.78 -10.15 -17.39
CA PRO A 308 19.41 -9.15 -18.25
C PRO A 308 19.29 -7.74 -17.66
N VAL A 309 20.35 -6.94 -17.75
CA VAL A 309 20.50 -5.66 -17.02
C VAL A 309 19.37 -4.68 -17.30
N TRP A 310 18.99 -4.51 -18.57
CA TRP A 310 17.93 -3.58 -18.98
C TRP A 310 16.58 -3.94 -18.34
N LEU A 311 16.28 -5.24 -18.20
CA LEU A 311 15.01 -5.71 -17.63
C LEU A 311 14.96 -5.43 -16.13
N VAL A 312 16.07 -5.62 -15.42
CA VAL A 312 16.19 -5.30 -13.99
C VAL A 312 16.08 -3.80 -13.75
N ILE A 313 16.66 -2.97 -14.63
CA ILE A 313 16.51 -1.52 -14.58
C ILE A 313 15.03 -1.13 -14.75
N VAL A 314 14.35 -1.67 -15.77
CA VAL A 314 12.93 -1.39 -16.03
C VAL A 314 12.06 -1.82 -14.84
N ALA A 315 12.30 -3.00 -14.28
CA ALA A 315 11.56 -3.48 -13.11
C ALA A 315 11.72 -2.56 -11.90
N ASN A 316 12.94 -2.11 -11.60
CA ASN A 316 13.19 -1.17 -10.51
C ASN A 316 12.57 0.22 -10.81
N ALA A 317 12.54 0.65 -12.07
CA ALA A 317 11.86 1.89 -12.45
C ALA A 317 10.35 1.79 -12.24
N PHE A 318 9.74 0.64 -12.57
CA PHE A 318 8.33 0.38 -12.26
C PHE A 318 8.05 0.39 -10.76
N VAL A 319 8.95 -0.16 -9.93
CA VAL A 319 8.84 -0.04 -8.46
C VAL A 319 8.85 1.42 -8.04
N VAL A 320 9.80 2.23 -8.53
CA VAL A 320 9.88 3.67 -8.20
C VAL A 320 8.60 4.41 -8.59
N ILE A 321 8.09 4.22 -9.80
CA ILE A 321 6.87 4.88 -10.29
C ILE A 321 5.64 4.44 -9.48
N HIS A 322 5.50 3.13 -9.23
CA HIS A 322 4.42 2.60 -8.41
C HIS A 322 4.43 3.21 -7.01
N VAL A 323 5.58 3.17 -6.33
CA VAL A 323 5.69 3.65 -4.95
C VAL A 323 5.43 5.15 -4.88
N ILE A 324 5.83 5.94 -5.88
CA ILE A 324 5.45 7.37 -5.96
C ILE A 324 3.93 7.52 -5.99
N GLY A 325 3.24 6.78 -6.87
CA GLY A 325 1.79 6.83 -6.98
C GLY A 325 1.06 6.36 -5.72
N SER A 326 1.43 5.19 -5.19
CA SER A 326 0.80 4.58 -4.02
C SER A 326 0.99 5.41 -2.75
N TYR A 327 2.17 6.01 -2.55
CA TYR A 327 2.43 6.90 -1.41
C TYR A 327 1.51 8.12 -1.40
N GLN A 328 1.20 8.70 -2.57
CA GLN A 328 0.29 9.85 -2.63
C GLN A 328 -1.14 9.44 -2.31
N VAL A 329 -1.59 8.28 -2.79
CA VAL A 329 -2.92 7.74 -2.44
C VAL A 329 -3.03 7.54 -0.93
N LEU A 330 -2.02 6.92 -0.30
CA LEU A 330 -2.03 6.67 1.15
C LEU A 330 -1.93 7.95 1.98
N LEU A 331 -1.01 8.87 1.65
CA LEU A 331 -0.82 10.09 2.45
C LEU A 331 -1.98 11.09 2.34
N ILE A 332 -2.46 11.33 1.12
CA ILE A 332 -3.49 12.34 0.90
C ILE A 332 -4.80 11.86 1.52
N ASP A 333 -5.13 10.57 1.38
CA ASP A 333 -6.37 10.01 1.89
C ASP A 333 -6.35 9.83 3.43
N ASN A 334 -5.21 9.48 4.04
CA ASN A 334 -5.16 9.14 5.47
C ASN A 334 -4.59 10.21 6.41
N LEU A 335 -3.70 11.11 5.95
CA LEU A 335 -2.91 11.97 6.87
C LEU A 335 -3.28 13.45 6.81
N PHE A 336 -3.70 13.97 5.65
CA PHE A 336 -3.99 15.40 5.47
C PHE A 336 -5.48 15.74 5.37
N LEU A 337 -6.35 14.75 5.17
CA LEU A 337 -7.79 14.96 4.97
C LEU A 337 -8.68 14.52 6.17
N THR A 338 -8.04 14.15 7.28
CA THR A 338 -8.67 13.43 8.41
C THR A 338 -8.53 14.11 9.77
N TRP A 339 -7.89 15.28 9.87
CA TRP A 339 -7.74 16.03 11.14
C TRP A 339 -8.09 17.51 11.00
#